data_AF-A0A975ZI85-F1
#
_entry.id   AF-A0A975ZI85-F1
#
_cell.length_a   1.000
_cell.length_b   1.000
_cell.length_c   1.000
_cell.angle_alpha   90.00
_cell.angle_beta   90.00
_cell.angle_gamma   90.00
#
_symmetry.space_group_name_H-M   'P 1'
#
loop_
_entity.id
_entity.type
_entity.pdbx_description
1 polymer ?
#
loop_
_entity_poly.entity_id
_entity_poly.type
_entity_poly.pdbx_seq_one_letter_code
_entity_poly.pdbx_strand_id
1 'polypeptide(L)'
;MHPSIVVYAEQPENLQDLAMSRRFQTPFRRWIAGLPLIVAALWSSHAQAFSLKPGLWDYSVQSSTNGAPPVDLSQMMQNVSPAIKAEIEAQMKARGMAMDLGKQTLRLCLSPEFVAAKRPPLHLGGQCKVHWSQPTQGNWDFSYACTQPTSSGKGRVALASPTAYKTQFTAVTPQGTVSSTSEAHWVGSDCGSVPPLRPVP
;
A
#
# COMPACT_ATOMS: atom_id res chain seq x y z
N MET A 1 19.14 -47.03 1.70
CA MET A 1 19.64 -47.81 2.86
C MET A 1 20.53 -46.86 3.65
N HIS A 2 20.30 -46.40 4.88
CA HIS A 2 19.29 -46.55 5.93
C HIS A 2 19.20 -45.19 6.68
N PRO A 3 18.11 -44.89 7.40
CA PRO A 3 17.83 -43.61 8.04
C PRO A 3 18.14 -43.61 9.55
N SER A 4 18.21 -42.44 10.19
CA SER A 4 18.33 -42.23 11.64
C SER A 4 18.19 -40.72 11.92
N ILE A 5 17.44 -40.16 12.88
CA ILE A 5 16.75 -40.64 14.08
C ILE A 5 15.61 -39.64 14.38
N VAL A 6 14.47 -40.16 14.80
CA VAL A 6 13.34 -39.41 15.39
C VAL A 6 13.61 -39.24 16.89
N VAL A 7 13.46 -38.04 17.44
CA VAL A 7 13.45 -37.81 18.90
C VAL A 7 12.01 -37.51 19.32
N TYR A 8 11.36 -38.50 19.93
CA TYR A 8 10.13 -38.35 20.71
C TYR A 8 10.50 -37.84 22.10
N ALA A 9 9.78 -36.83 22.60
CA ALA A 9 9.79 -36.46 24.01
C ALA A 9 8.55 -37.08 24.67
N GLU A 10 8.79 -38.14 25.45
CA GLU A 10 7.85 -38.74 26.42
C GLU A 10 7.67 -37.80 27.62
N GLN A 11 6.44 -37.67 28.10
CA GLN A 11 6.13 -37.06 29.39
C GLN A 11 5.13 -37.96 30.14
N PRO A 12 5.32 -38.21 31.45
CA PRO A 12 4.93 -39.47 32.08
C PRO A 12 3.48 -39.51 32.56
N GLU A 13 2.95 -40.74 32.53
CA GLU A 13 1.70 -41.16 33.15
C GLU A 13 1.84 -41.35 34.66
N ASN A 14 0.72 -41.08 35.33
CA ASN A 14 0.21 -41.75 36.53
C ASN A 14 0.63 -41.22 37.91
N LEU A 15 -0.39 -40.80 38.70
CA LEU A 15 -0.45 -40.92 40.15
C LEU A 15 -1.80 -40.39 40.68
N GLN A 16 -2.90 -41.14 40.51
CA GLN A 16 -4.05 -41.09 41.44
C GLN A 16 -4.77 -42.45 41.46
N ASP A 17 -4.14 -43.42 42.09
CA ASP A 17 -4.83 -44.54 42.73
C ASP A 17 -5.14 -44.13 44.16
N LEU A 18 -6.42 -44.18 44.57
CA LEU A 18 -6.94 -44.40 45.93
C LEU A 18 -8.41 -43.95 45.99
N ALA A 19 -9.33 -44.89 45.83
CA ALA A 19 -10.48 -45.10 46.73
C ALA A 19 -11.54 -45.98 46.06
N MET A 20 -11.38 -47.27 46.25
CA MET A 20 -12.43 -48.28 46.09
C MET A 20 -13.50 -48.06 47.18
N SER A 21 -14.73 -47.70 46.84
CA SER A 21 -15.90 -48.11 47.65
C SER A 21 -17.27 -47.93 46.97
N ARG A 22 -17.93 -49.08 46.82
CA ARG A 22 -19.36 -49.36 47.00
C ARG A 22 -20.38 -48.73 46.04
N ARG A 23 -20.92 -49.64 45.22
CA ARG A 23 -22.21 -49.62 44.51
C ARG A 23 -23.33 -49.00 45.36
N PHE A 24 -24.06 -48.05 44.79
CA PHE A 24 -25.51 -47.93 44.94
C PHE A 24 -26.09 -47.37 43.65
N GLN A 25 -26.89 -48.19 42.97
CA GLN A 25 -27.71 -47.80 41.83
C GLN A 25 -28.80 -46.83 42.31
N THR A 26 -28.93 -45.69 41.65
CA THR A 26 -30.20 -44.95 41.61
C THR A 26 -30.47 -44.51 40.17
N PRO A 27 -31.60 -44.92 39.56
CA PRO A 27 -32.08 -44.35 38.31
C PRO A 27 -32.86 -43.07 38.63
N PHE A 28 -33.22 -42.34 37.57
CA PHE A 28 -34.05 -41.13 37.57
C PHE A 28 -33.34 -39.80 37.90
N ARG A 29 -33.05 -39.04 36.84
CA ARG A 29 -33.92 -37.94 36.36
C ARG A 29 -33.06 -36.86 35.71
N ARG A 30 -32.85 -37.02 34.40
CA ARG A 30 -32.39 -35.96 33.50
C ARG A 30 -33.46 -34.88 33.43
N TRP A 31 -33.15 -33.64 33.83
CA TRP A 31 -33.60 -32.42 33.16
C TRP A 31 -32.50 -31.36 33.40
N ILE A 32 -31.86 -30.97 32.29
CA ILE A 32 -30.71 -30.07 32.21
C ILE A 32 -31.19 -28.63 32.42
N ALA A 33 -30.67 -27.96 33.46
CA ALA A 33 -30.75 -26.51 33.60
C ALA A 33 -29.79 -25.87 32.59
N GLY A 34 -30.31 -24.95 31.76
CA GLY A 34 -29.54 -24.26 30.73
C GLY A 34 -28.49 -23.31 31.31
N LEU A 35 -27.22 -23.53 30.94
CA LEU A 35 -26.14 -22.57 31.11
C LEU A 35 -26.12 -21.59 29.91
N PRO A 36 -25.98 -20.27 30.13
CA PRO A 36 -25.77 -19.34 29.02
C PRO A 36 -24.34 -19.48 28.50
N LEU A 37 -24.22 -19.81 27.21
CA LEU A 37 -22.97 -19.87 26.47
C LEU A 37 -22.46 -18.43 26.23
N ILE A 38 -21.53 -17.95 27.06
CA ILE A 38 -20.83 -16.68 26.82
C ILE A 38 -19.86 -16.90 25.66
N VAL A 39 -20.27 -16.55 24.45
CA VAL A 39 -19.39 -16.48 23.27
C VAL A 39 -18.54 -15.20 23.43
N ALA A 40 -17.36 -15.34 24.03
CA ALA A 40 -16.35 -14.31 23.99
C ALA A 40 -15.94 -14.11 22.51
N ALA A 41 -16.45 -13.04 21.90
CA ALA A 41 -15.98 -12.58 20.60
C ALA A 41 -14.50 -12.23 20.75
N LEU A 42 -13.63 -13.15 20.33
CA LEU A 42 -12.24 -12.89 20.02
C LEU A 42 -12.26 -11.86 18.89
N TRP A 43 -12.24 -10.58 19.23
CA TRP A 43 -11.85 -9.54 18.29
C TRP A 43 -10.40 -9.81 17.95
N SER A 44 -10.19 -10.56 16.86
CA SER A 44 -8.91 -10.63 16.19
C SER A 44 -8.54 -9.19 15.86
N SER A 45 -7.57 -8.65 16.62
CA SER A 45 -6.85 -7.45 16.26
C SER A 45 -6.25 -7.72 14.88
N HIS A 46 -6.99 -7.36 13.83
CA HIS A 46 -6.45 -7.32 12.49
C HIS A 46 -5.33 -6.31 12.58
N ALA A 47 -4.08 -6.80 12.57
CA ALA A 47 -2.91 -5.98 12.29
C ALA A 47 -3.32 -5.08 11.13
N GLN A 48 -3.44 -3.77 11.37
CA GLN A 48 -4.01 -2.86 10.38
C GLN A 48 -3.12 -2.94 9.15
N ALA A 49 -3.59 -3.73 8.19
CA ALA A 49 -2.88 -3.99 6.96
C ALA A 49 -2.85 -2.64 6.26
N PHE A 50 -1.66 -2.06 6.26
CA PHE A 50 -1.34 -0.83 5.59
C PHE A 50 -1.82 -0.92 4.14
N SER A 51 -2.97 -0.33 3.84
CA SER A 51 -3.63 -0.51 2.54
C SER A 51 -4.22 0.81 2.09
N LEU A 52 -3.71 1.29 0.96
CA LEU A 52 -4.30 2.41 0.24
C LEU A 52 -5.70 2.01 -0.22
N LYS A 53 -6.64 2.97 -0.25
CA LYS A 53 -7.95 2.72 -0.85
C LYS A 53 -7.85 2.63 -2.38
N PRO A 54 -8.52 1.67 -3.02
CA PRO A 54 -8.71 1.71 -4.46
C PRO A 54 -9.63 2.88 -4.84
N GLY A 55 -9.51 3.36 -6.07
CA GLY A 55 -10.27 4.48 -6.61
C GLY A 55 -9.41 5.67 -7.01
N LEU A 56 -10.04 6.83 -7.14
CA LEU A 56 -9.43 8.07 -7.61
C LEU A 56 -8.66 8.78 -6.48
N TRP A 57 -7.46 9.23 -6.83
CA TRP A 57 -6.58 10.01 -5.96
C TRP A 57 -6.14 11.30 -6.65
N ASP A 58 -6.16 12.40 -5.90
CA ASP A 58 -5.60 13.71 -6.27
C ASP A 58 -4.18 13.82 -5.70
N TYR A 59 -3.24 14.31 -6.51
CA TYR A 59 -1.84 14.52 -6.18
C TYR A 59 -1.45 15.97 -6.42
N SER A 60 -1.01 16.65 -5.37
CA SER A 60 -0.30 17.91 -5.49
C SER A 60 1.20 17.64 -5.52
N VAL A 61 1.90 18.17 -6.51
CA VAL A 61 3.33 17.93 -6.71
C VAL A 61 4.05 19.26 -6.81
N GLN A 62 5.11 19.42 -6.03
CA GLN A 62 6.06 20.50 -6.15
C GLN A 62 7.40 19.90 -6.53
N SER A 63 8.03 20.42 -7.58
CA SER A 63 9.32 19.92 -8.06
C SER A 63 10.23 21.07 -8.46
N SER A 64 11.48 21.00 -8.02
CA SER A 64 12.57 21.92 -8.35
C SER A 64 13.66 21.17 -9.10
N THR A 65 14.26 21.81 -10.10
CA THR A 65 15.46 21.29 -10.77
C THR A 65 16.62 22.25 -10.52
N ASN A 66 17.74 21.74 -10.02
CA ASN A 66 18.94 22.51 -9.68
C ASN A 66 18.66 23.72 -8.76
N GLY A 67 17.67 23.60 -7.86
CA GLY A 67 17.27 24.67 -6.94
C GLY A 67 16.39 25.76 -7.57
N ALA A 68 15.98 25.62 -8.84
CA ALA A 68 15.03 26.54 -9.46
C ALA A 68 13.67 26.51 -8.73
N PRO A 69 12.91 27.62 -8.73
CA PRO A 69 11.57 27.64 -8.16
C PRO A 69 10.67 26.52 -8.72
N PRO A 70 9.73 25.98 -7.93
CA PRO A 70 8.77 25.01 -8.44
C PRO A 70 8.01 25.54 -9.65
N VAL A 71 7.80 24.68 -10.64
CA VAL A 71 7.04 25.03 -11.84
C VAL A 71 5.56 25.12 -11.49
N ASP A 72 4.94 26.28 -11.75
CA ASP A 72 3.49 26.41 -11.73
C ASP A 72 2.91 25.74 -12.97
N LEU A 73 2.35 24.55 -12.78
CA LEU A 73 1.77 23.76 -13.86
C LEU A 73 0.63 24.49 -14.57
N SER A 74 -0.17 25.29 -13.86
CA SER A 74 -1.26 26.04 -14.48
C SER A 74 -0.75 27.15 -15.38
N GLN A 75 0.26 27.90 -14.93
CA GLN A 75 0.88 28.96 -15.71
C GLN A 75 1.60 28.37 -16.93
N MET A 76 2.30 27.25 -16.73
CA MET A 76 2.89 26.51 -17.84
C MET A 76 1.82 26.15 -18.86
N MET A 77 0.72 25.52 -18.44
CA MET A 77 -0.35 25.10 -19.34
C MET A 77 -1.05 26.29 -20.01
N GLN A 78 -1.21 27.45 -19.39
CA GLN A 78 -1.80 28.63 -20.03
C GLN A 78 -1.01 29.08 -21.28
N ASN A 79 0.31 28.88 -21.27
CA ASN A 79 1.20 29.27 -22.37
C ASN A 79 1.31 28.22 -23.49
N VAL A 80 0.63 27.07 -23.36
CA VAL A 80 0.65 25.98 -24.33
C VAL A 80 -0.52 26.12 -25.31
N SER A 81 -0.28 25.90 -26.61
CA SER A 81 -1.35 25.92 -27.62
C SER A 81 -2.36 24.78 -27.40
N PRO A 82 -3.63 24.92 -27.82
CA PRO A 82 -4.65 23.89 -27.63
C PRO A 82 -4.25 22.52 -28.19
N ALA A 83 -3.57 22.49 -29.35
CA ALA A 83 -3.11 21.24 -29.95
C ALA A 83 -2.05 20.54 -29.08
N ILE A 84 -1.10 21.30 -28.50
CA ILE A 84 -0.08 20.72 -27.61
C ILE A 84 -0.70 20.30 -26.27
N LYS A 85 -1.71 21.04 -25.75
CA LYS A 85 -2.46 20.62 -24.56
C LYS A 85 -3.12 19.26 -24.76
N ALA A 86 -3.82 19.08 -25.88
CA ALA A 86 -4.47 17.82 -26.21
C ALA A 86 -3.47 16.67 -26.31
N GLU A 87 -2.29 16.91 -26.88
CA GLU A 87 -1.21 15.93 -26.93
C GLU A 87 -0.70 15.56 -25.53
N ILE A 88 -0.45 16.55 -24.66
CA ILE A 88 -0.04 16.32 -23.27
C ILE A 88 -1.09 15.49 -22.52
N GLU A 89 -2.37 15.87 -22.63
CA GLU A 89 -3.48 15.15 -22.01
C GLU A 89 -3.59 13.71 -22.53
N ALA A 90 -3.47 13.50 -23.84
CA ALA A 90 -3.49 12.18 -24.45
C ALA A 90 -2.34 11.31 -23.93
N GLN A 91 -1.12 11.86 -23.85
CA GLN A 91 0.04 11.16 -23.32
C GLN A 91 -0.11 10.83 -21.82
N MET A 92 -0.65 11.75 -21.03
CA MET A 92 -0.94 11.50 -19.61
C MET A 92 -1.98 10.40 -19.45
N LYS A 93 -3.07 10.45 -20.23
CA LYS A 93 -4.13 9.46 -20.20
C LYS A 93 -3.61 8.08 -20.60
N ALA A 94 -2.73 8.00 -21.60
CA ALA A 94 -2.06 6.76 -21.99
C ALA A 94 -1.22 6.15 -20.86
N ARG A 95 -0.79 6.97 -19.89
CA ARG A 95 -0.08 6.56 -18.68
C ARG A 95 -0.98 6.43 -17.44
N GLY A 96 -2.29 6.44 -17.61
CA GLY A 96 -3.27 6.32 -16.52
C GLY A 96 -3.36 7.54 -15.60
N MET A 97 -2.95 8.71 -16.10
CA MET A 97 -3.00 9.98 -15.37
C MET A 97 -3.98 10.95 -16.04
N ALA A 98 -4.55 11.85 -15.26
CA ALA A 98 -5.25 13.03 -15.74
C ALA A 98 -4.77 14.27 -14.97
N MET A 99 -5.06 15.45 -15.49
CA MET A 99 -4.76 16.71 -14.82
C MET A 99 -6.07 17.41 -14.47
N ASP A 100 -6.19 17.88 -13.24
CA ASP A 100 -7.22 18.82 -12.83
C ASP A 100 -6.62 20.21 -12.82
N LEU A 101 -6.80 20.96 -13.90
CA LEU A 101 -6.28 22.33 -14.03
C LEU A 101 -6.93 23.30 -13.05
N GLY A 102 -8.16 23.03 -12.59
CA GLY A 102 -8.86 23.87 -11.63
C GLY A 102 -8.28 23.75 -10.22
N LYS A 103 -7.83 22.55 -9.84
CA LYS A 103 -7.14 22.29 -8.57
C LYS A 103 -5.62 22.27 -8.67
N GLN A 104 -5.07 22.37 -9.87
CA GLN A 104 -3.65 22.19 -10.17
C GLN A 104 -3.09 20.84 -9.68
N THR A 105 -3.90 19.78 -9.70
CA THR A 105 -3.52 18.44 -9.24
C THR A 105 -3.40 17.45 -10.39
N LEU A 106 -2.62 16.41 -10.17
CA LEU A 106 -2.61 15.20 -11.00
C LEU A 106 -3.58 14.19 -10.40
N ARG A 107 -4.31 13.47 -11.26
CA ARG A 107 -5.27 12.44 -10.87
C ARG A 107 -4.83 11.08 -11.36
N LEU A 108 -4.82 10.12 -10.44
CA LEU A 108 -4.52 8.72 -10.74
C LEU A 108 -5.65 7.86 -10.18
N CYS A 109 -6.06 6.85 -10.93
CA CYS A 109 -6.98 5.83 -10.45
C CYS A 109 -6.19 4.59 -10.03
N LEU A 110 -6.29 4.18 -8.77
CA LEU A 110 -5.64 2.98 -8.27
C LEU A 110 -6.63 1.81 -8.31
N SER A 111 -6.31 0.77 -9.07
CA SER A 111 -7.11 -0.46 -9.08
C SER A 111 -6.99 -1.23 -7.76
N PRO A 112 -7.98 -2.08 -7.40
CA PRO A 112 -7.88 -3.01 -6.28
C PRO A 112 -6.63 -3.89 -6.34
N GLU A 113 -6.26 -4.35 -7.53
CA GLU A 113 -5.06 -5.17 -7.76
C GLU A 113 -3.78 -4.37 -7.50
N PHE A 114 -3.77 -3.07 -7.83
CA PHE A 114 -2.64 -2.19 -7.56
C PHE A 114 -2.41 -2.00 -6.06
N VAL A 115 -3.46 -1.66 -5.31
CA VAL A 115 -3.32 -1.39 -3.87
C VAL A 115 -2.96 -2.66 -3.08
N ALA A 116 -3.23 -3.85 -3.61
CA ALA A 116 -2.82 -5.12 -3.02
C ALA A 116 -1.29 -5.29 -2.93
N ALA A 117 -0.52 -4.57 -3.76
CA ALA A 117 0.94 -4.53 -3.66
C ALA A 117 1.44 -3.76 -2.41
N LYS A 118 0.53 -3.08 -1.67
CA LYS A 118 0.80 -2.33 -0.42
C LYS A 118 1.91 -1.29 -0.55
N ARG A 119 2.04 -0.68 -1.74
CA ARG A 119 2.96 0.43 -2.02
C ARG A 119 2.25 1.47 -2.88
N PRO A 120 2.54 2.76 -2.70
CA PRO A 120 1.99 3.80 -3.57
C PRO A 120 2.59 3.69 -4.99
N PRO A 121 1.91 4.26 -5.99
CA PRO A 121 2.47 4.36 -7.32
C PRO A 121 3.75 5.19 -7.33
N LEU A 122 4.76 4.66 -8.04
CA LEU A 122 5.95 5.41 -8.46
C LEU A 122 5.91 5.55 -9.97
N HIS A 123 5.78 6.78 -10.45
CA HIS A 123 5.81 7.10 -11.87
C HIS A 123 7.25 7.37 -12.29
N LEU A 124 8.00 6.30 -12.51
CA LEU A 124 9.36 6.40 -13.06
C LEU A 124 9.31 6.26 -14.58
N GLY A 125 10.07 7.10 -15.28
CA GLY A 125 10.17 7.03 -16.73
C GLY A 125 11.12 5.93 -17.18
N GLY A 126 10.63 5.01 -18.01
CA GLY A 126 11.45 4.04 -18.72
C GLY A 126 11.80 2.77 -17.94
N GLN A 127 12.98 2.21 -18.18
CA GLN A 127 13.40 0.94 -17.58
C GLN A 127 14.10 1.17 -16.25
N CYS A 128 13.38 0.99 -15.15
CA CYS A 128 13.85 1.29 -13.80
C CYS A 128 13.80 0.07 -12.89
N LYS A 129 14.85 -0.13 -12.10
CA LYS A 129 14.86 -1.04 -10.96
C LYS A 129 14.55 -0.23 -9.70
N VAL A 130 13.59 -0.70 -8.90
CA VAL A 130 13.18 -0.04 -7.66
C VAL A 130 13.42 -0.95 -6.47
N HIS A 131 14.08 -0.42 -5.46
CA HIS A 131 14.26 -1.08 -4.17
C HIS A 131 13.43 -0.35 -3.13
N TRP A 132 12.64 -1.09 -2.37
CA TRP A 132 11.81 -0.58 -1.29
C TRP A 132 12.29 -1.11 0.04
N SER A 133 12.34 -0.26 1.06
CA SER A 133 12.56 -0.70 2.43
C SER A 133 11.36 -1.51 2.93
N GLN A 134 11.57 -2.24 4.02
CA GLN A 134 10.44 -2.71 4.82
C GLN A 134 9.74 -1.49 5.43
N PRO A 135 8.40 -1.46 5.43
CA PRO A 135 7.67 -0.35 6.03
C PRO A 135 7.91 -0.30 7.54
N THR A 136 8.26 0.88 8.03
CA THR A 136 8.34 1.14 9.48
C THR A 136 7.23 2.10 9.86
N GLN A 137 6.23 1.62 10.62
CA GLN A 137 5.07 2.42 11.05
C GLN A 137 4.35 3.15 9.90
N GLY A 138 4.25 2.51 8.73
CA GLY A 138 3.62 3.11 7.56
C GLY A 138 4.50 4.10 6.79
N ASN A 139 5.82 4.07 6.98
CA ASN A 139 6.79 4.84 6.19
C ASN A 139 7.67 3.94 5.30
N TRP A 140 7.65 4.29 4.01
CA TRP A 140 8.47 3.89 2.86
C TRP A 140 9.78 4.61 2.73
N ASP A 141 10.93 3.97 2.73
CA ASP A 141 12.06 4.47 1.95
C ASP A 141 12.15 3.69 0.63
N PHE A 142 12.50 4.37 -0.45
CA PHE A 142 12.75 3.73 -1.73
C PHE A 142 13.98 4.33 -2.40
N SER A 143 14.63 3.54 -3.24
CA SER A 143 15.62 4.00 -4.20
C SER A 143 15.35 3.39 -5.55
N TYR A 144 15.80 4.05 -6.61
CA TYR A 144 15.68 3.54 -7.96
C TYR A 144 16.89 3.90 -8.82
N ALA A 145 17.08 3.09 -9.86
CA ALA A 145 18.01 3.38 -10.94
C ALA A 145 17.36 2.98 -12.27
N CYS A 146 17.34 3.92 -13.21
CA CYS A 146 16.88 3.73 -14.57
C CYS A 146 18.06 3.78 -15.54
N THR A 147 18.04 2.94 -16.57
CA THR A 147 19.09 2.91 -17.60
C THR A 147 18.69 3.73 -18.84
N GLN A 148 17.40 3.92 -19.09
CA GLN A 148 16.88 4.64 -20.26
C GLN A 148 15.56 5.36 -19.93
N PRO A 149 15.55 6.71 -19.86
CA PRO A 149 16.74 7.56 -19.75
C PRO A 149 17.50 7.27 -18.44
N THR A 150 18.82 7.46 -18.46
CA THR A 150 19.64 7.30 -17.25
C THR A 150 19.13 8.23 -16.16
N SER A 151 18.76 7.69 -15.01
CA SER A 151 18.43 8.49 -13.83
C SER A 151 18.52 7.63 -12.58
N SER A 152 18.74 8.25 -11.43
CA SER A 152 18.70 7.54 -10.16
C SER A 152 18.13 8.44 -9.09
N GLY A 153 17.57 7.86 -8.04
CA GLY A 153 16.97 8.65 -6.99
C GLY A 153 16.65 7.86 -5.75
N LYS A 154 16.26 8.60 -4.72
CA LYS A 154 15.79 8.07 -3.45
C LYS A 154 14.66 8.93 -2.94
N GLY A 155 13.76 8.32 -2.18
CA GLY A 155 12.66 9.04 -1.58
C GLY A 155 12.08 8.34 -0.38
N ARG A 156 11.21 9.08 0.28
CA ARG A 156 10.44 8.64 1.44
C ARG A 156 8.97 8.87 1.19
N VAL A 157 8.17 7.87 1.50
CA VAL A 157 6.71 7.93 1.56
C VAL A 157 6.31 7.87 3.02
N ALA A 158 5.52 8.85 3.47
CA ALA A 158 4.95 8.88 4.80
C ALA A 158 3.42 8.79 4.72
N LEU A 159 2.84 7.68 5.20
CA LEU A 159 1.39 7.58 5.26
C LEU A 159 0.86 8.33 6.46
N ALA A 160 -0.16 9.15 6.22
CA ALA A 160 -0.97 9.72 7.29
C ALA A 160 -2.20 8.84 7.58
N SER A 161 -2.85 8.29 6.54
CA SER A 161 -4.04 7.45 6.66
C SER A 161 -4.28 6.64 5.38
N PRO A 162 -5.19 5.65 5.35
CA PRO A 162 -5.55 4.93 4.12
C PRO A 162 -5.99 5.82 2.94
N THR A 163 -6.31 7.08 3.20
CA THR A 163 -6.77 8.10 2.25
C THR A 163 -5.82 9.27 2.08
N ALA A 164 -4.65 9.27 2.74
CA ALA A 164 -3.71 10.38 2.64
C ALA A 164 -2.26 9.95 2.90
N TYR A 165 -1.34 10.39 2.06
CA TYR A 165 0.09 10.22 2.28
C TYR A 165 0.90 11.34 1.64
N LYS A 166 2.15 11.50 2.09
CA LYS A 166 3.11 12.44 1.54
C LYS A 166 4.31 11.72 0.99
N THR A 167 4.94 12.27 -0.03
CA THR A 167 6.18 11.76 -0.59
C THR A 167 7.21 12.89 -0.67
N GLN A 168 8.47 12.55 -0.43
CA GLN A 168 9.60 13.41 -0.70
C GLN A 168 10.63 12.59 -1.47
N PHE A 169 11.16 13.09 -2.56
CA PHE A 169 12.22 12.39 -3.28
C PHE A 169 13.24 13.34 -3.90
N THR A 170 14.41 12.80 -4.17
CA THR A 170 15.49 13.45 -4.91
C THR A 170 15.96 12.52 -6.00
N ALA A 171 16.14 13.05 -7.20
CA ALA A 171 16.63 12.33 -8.35
C ALA A 171 17.80 13.08 -9.01
N VAL A 172 18.73 12.33 -9.58
CA VAL A 172 19.78 12.81 -10.45
C VAL A 172 19.44 12.37 -11.87
N THR A 173 19.42 13.34 -12.77
CA THR A 173 19.12 13.16 -14.19
C THR A 173 20.22 13.83 -15.04
N PRO A 174 20.33 13.52 -16.34
CA PRO A 174 21.25 14.23 -17.25
C PRO A 174 20.99 15.75 -17.30
N GLN A 175 19.77 16.17 -17.00
CA GLN A 175 19.35 17.57 -16.98
C GLN A 175 19.64 18.27 -15.63
N GLY A 176 20.04 17.50 -14.61
CA GLY A 176 20.37 18.00 -13.29
C GLY A 176 19.68 17.25 -12.15
N THR A 177 19.81 17.82 -10.95
CA THR A 177 19.22 17.26 -9.73
C THR A 177 17.80 17.78 -9.56
N VAL A 178 16.85 16.87 -9.44
CA VAL A 178 15.45 17.15 -9.17
C VAL A 178 15.16 16.86 -7.71
N SER A 179 14.54 17.80 -7.01
CA SER A 179 13.94 17.58 -5.69
C SER A 179 12.43 17.78 -5.80
N SER A 180 11.66 16.92 -5.14
CA SER A 180 10.20 17.02 -5.20
C SER A 180 9.54 16.56 -3.92
N THR A 181 8.44 17.22 -3.59
CA THR A 181 7.49 16.83 -2.55
C THR A 181 6.13 16.65 -3.18
N SER A 182 5.34 15.72 -2.65
CA SER A 182 3.96 15.54 -3.06
C SER A 182 3.05 15.17 -1.91
N GLU A 183 1.79 15.56 -2.04
CA GLU A 183 0.70 15.20 -1.14
C GLU A 183 -0.39 14.51 -1.95
N ALA A 184 -0.86 13.36 -1.47
CA ALA A 184 -1.84 12.55 -2.15
C ALA A 184 -3.08 12.37 -1.26
N HIS A 185 -4.26 12.53 -1.84
CA HIS A 185 -5.55 12.40 -1.15
C HIS A 185 -6.53 11.56 -1.96
N TRP A 186 -7.21 10.63 -1.29
CA TRP A 186 -8.27 9.84 -1.92
C TRP A 186 -9.51 10.70 -2.13
N VAL A 187 -10.05 10.67 -3.34
CA VAL A 187 -11.19 11.47 -3.78
C VAL A 187 -12.48 10.66 -3.71
N GLY A 188 -12.44 9.40 -4.16
CA GLY A 188 -13.62 8.58 -4.28
C GLY A 188 -13.32 7.22 -4.91
N SER A 189 -14.28 6.30 -4.86
CA SER A 189 -14.17 4.98 -5.49
C SER A 189 -14.35 5.04 -7.00
N ASP A 190 -15.05 6.05 -7.51
CA ASP A 190 -15.26 6.26 -8.94
C ASP A 190 -14.06 6.99 -9.57
N CYS A 191 -13.53 6.41 -10.64
CA CYS A 191 -12.40 6.95 -11.38
C CYS A 191 -12.79 7.84 -12.57
N GLY A 192 -14.09 7.92 -12.89
CA GLY A 192 -14.59 8.67 -14.04
C GLY A 192 -13.88 8.27 -15.32
N SER A 193 -13.26 9.24 -16.01
CA SER A 193 -12.54 9.02 -17.26
C SER A 193 -11.06 8.66 -17.11
N VAL A 194 -10.55 8.52 -15.88
CA VAL A 194 -9.14 8.22 -15.61
C VAL A 194 -8.94 6.70 -15.64
N PRO A 195 -8.13 6.17 -16.58
CA PRO A 195 -7.89 4.72 -16.66
C PRO A 195 -7.24 4.18 -15.38
N PRO A 196 -7.76 3.08 -14.79
CA PRO A 196 -7.15 2.47 -13.61
C PRO A 196 -5.72 1.97 -13.87
N LEU A 197 -4.80 2.38 -13.01
CA LEU A 197 -3.45 1.83 -12.96
C LEU A 197 -3.52 0.37 -12.51
N ARG A 198 -2.88 -0.50 -13.28
CA ARG A 198 -2.68 -1.91 -12.94
C ARG A 198 -1.22 -2.13 -12.54
N PRO A 199 -0.92 -3.13 -11.69
CA PRO A 199 0.46 -3.53 -11.44
C PRO A 199 1.20 -3.75 -12.77
N VAL A 200 2.42 -3.22 -12.87
CA VAL A 200 3.32 -3.60 -13.98
C VAL A 200 3.71 -5.08 -13.75
N PRO A 201 3.58 -5.96 -14.76
CA PRO A 201 3.98 -7.36 -14.65
C PRO A 201 5.46 -7.54 -14.29
#